data_AF-A0A840GJL8-F1
#
_entry.id   AF-A0A840GJL8-F1
#
_cell.length_a   1.000
_cell.length_b   1.000
_cell.length_c   1.000
_cell.angle_alpha   90.00
_cell.angle_beta   90.00
_cell.angle_gamma   90.00
#
_symmetry.space_group_name_H-M   'P 1'
#
loop_
_entity.id
_entity.type
_entity.pdbx_description
1 polymer ?
#
loop_
_entity_poly.entity_id
_entity_poly.type
_entity_poly.pdbx_seq_one_letter_code
_entity_poly.pdbx_strand_id
1 'polypeptide(L)'
;MNSRDFNELAGRIDALVWMTGAVIADLEDAALIDGEKLTENMRASALAKSRVSSAAASAEILQTSGRVLGELAGWIDDARARRQ
;
A
#
# COMPACT_ATOMS: atom_id res chain seq x y z
N MET A 1 6.35 -24.52 4.30
CA MET A 1 7.10 -23.52 3.52
C MET A 1 8.46 -23.37 4.17
N ASN A 2 9.56 -23.51 3.43
CA ASN A 2 10.91 -23.39 3.99
C ASN A 2 11.22 -21.91 4.28
N SER A 3 12.00 -21.61 5.32
CA SER A 3 12.37 -20.24 5.71
C SER A 3 13.01 -19.45 4.57
N ARG A 4 13.71 -20.14 3.66
CA ARG A 4 14.29 -19.53 2.45
C ARG A 4 13.22 -18.97 1.50
N ASP A 5 12.18 -19.76 1.22
CA ASP A 5 11.09 -19.36 0.31
C ASP A 5 10.29 -18.20 0.90
N PHE A 6 10.13 -18.18 2.24
CA PHE A 6 9.49 -17.08 2.96
C PHE A 6 10.30 -15.79 2.88
N ASN A 7 11.62 -15.85 3.11
CA ASN A 7 12.48 -14.68 3.03
C ASN A 7 12.58 -14.14 1.61
N GLU A 8 12.61 -15.01 0.59
CA GLU A 8 12.60 -14.58 -0.81
C GLU A 8 11.29 -13.88 -1.19
N LEU A 9 10.15 -14.44 -0.77
CA LEU A 9 8.85 -13.81 -0.98
C LEU A 9 8.76 -12.44 -0.28
N ALA A 10 9.21 -12.35 0.98
CA ALA A 10 9.25 -11.09 1.72
C ALA A 10 10.11 -10.04 0.99
N GLY A 11 11.31 -10.41 0.55
CA GLY A 11 12.19 -9.50 -0.20
C GLY A 11 11.59 -9.04 -1.53
N ARG A 12 10.82 -9.90 -2.22
CA ARG A 12 10.11 -9.52 -3.46
C ARG A 12 8.95 -8.56 -3.19
N ILE A 13 8.23 -8.77 -2.08
CA ILE A 13 7.17 -7.85 -1.65
C ILE A 13 7.78 -6.48 -1.32
N ASP A 14 8.86 -6.45 -0.53
CA ASP A 14 9.55 -5.21 -0.19
C ASP A 14 10.02 -4.47 -1.44
N ALA A 15 10.66 -5.17 -2.39
CA ALA A 15 11.09 -4.56 -3.65
C ALA A 15 9.93 -3.94 -4.44
N LEU A 16 8.78 -4.60 -4.46
CA LEU A 16 7.59 -4.11 -5.17
C LEU A 16 7.01 -2.85 -4.50
N VAL A 17 7.02 -2.78 -3.17
CA VAL A 17 6.62 -1.59 -2.42
C VAL A 17 7.56 -0.42 -2.74
N TRP A 18 8.88 -0.65 -2.72
CA TRP A 18 9.87 0.36 -3.07
C TRP A 18 9.71 0.88 -4.51
N MET A 19 9.56 -0.03 -5.48
CA MET A 19 9.31 0.35 -6.88
C MET A 19 8.03 1.16 -7.05
N THR A 20 6.96 0.76 -6.37
CA THR A 20 5.68 1.48 -6.42
C THR A 20 5.82 2.89 -5.85
N GLY A 21 6.51 3.04 -4.71
CA GLY A 21 6.81 4.34 -4.13
C GLY A 21 7.66 5.23 -5.06
N ALA A 22 8.66 4.66 -5.73
CA ALA A 22 9.49 5.39 -6.71
C ALA A 22 8.68 5.88 -7.92
N VAL A 23 7.79 5.04 -8.48
CA VAL A 23 6.93 5.45 -9.60
C VAL A 23 5.97 6.57 -9.17
N ILE A 24 5.39 6.48 -7.97
CA ILE A 24 4.51 7.53 -7.44
C ILE A 24 5.29 8.84 -7.25
N ALA A 25 6.52 8.76 -6.75
CA ALA A 25 7.42 9.91 -6.62
C ALA A 25 7.70 10.58 -7.98
N ASP A 26 8.07 9.80 -9.00
CA ASP A 26 8.34 10.32 -10.35
C ASP A 26 7.10 11.02 -10.95
N LEU A 27 5.91 10.48 -10.70
CA LEU A 27 4.65 11.07 -11.15
C LEU A 27 4.27 12.35 -10.38
N GLU A 28 4.55 12.40 -9.07
CA GLU A 28 4.39 13.60 -8.24
C GLU A 28 5.33 14.72 -8.72
N ASP A 29 6.60 14.40 -8.95
CA ASP A 29 7.64 15.36 -9.36
C ASP A 29 7.35 15.90 -10.78
N ALA A 30 6.74 15.08 -11.64
CA ALA A 30 6.23 15.51 -12.95
C ALA A 30 4.89 16.29 -12.88
N ALA A 31 4.34 16.53 -11.69
CA ALA A 31 3.04 17.15 -11.44
C ALA A 31 1.87 16.46 -12.17
N LEU A 32 1.99 15.15 -12.43
CA LEU A 32 0.95 14.35 -13.11
C LEU A 32 -0.10 13.81 -12.14
N ILE A 33 0.25 13.68 -10.87
CA ILE A 33 -0.65 13.25 -9.80
C ILE A 33 -0.54 14.15 -8.58
N ASP A 34 -1.62 14.23 -7.83
CA ASP A 34 -1.63 14.74 -6.46
C ASP A 34 -1.39 13.56 -5.51
N GLY A 35 -0.15 13.44 -5.07
CA GLY A 35 0.30 12.35 -4.23
C GLY A 35 -0.28 12.34 -2.82
N GLU A 36 -0.50 13.51 -2.23
CA GLU A 36 -1.11 13.62 -0.90
C GLU A 36 -2.57 13.15 -0.97
N LYS A 37 -3.30 13.59 -1.99
CA LYS A 37 -4.67 13.14 -2.24
C LYS A 37 -4.73 11.65 -2.59
N LEU A 38 -3.72 11.11 -3.26
CA LEU A 38 -3.62 9.67 -3.53
C LEU A 38 -3.53 8.88 -2.20
N THR A 39 -2.62 9.24 -1.30
CA THR A 39 -2.46 8.52 -0.02
C THR A 39 -3.67 8.70 0.89
N GLU A 40 -4.31 9.87 0.88
CA GLU A 40 -5.61 10.09 1.56
C GLU A 40 -6.70 9.15 1.04
N ASN A 41 -6.87 9.05 -0.29
CA ASN A 41 -7.85 8.16 -0.91
C ASN A 41 -7.58 6.67 -0.62
N MET A 42 -6.30 6.27 -0.54
CA MET A 42 -5.92 4.90 -0.16
C MET A 42 -6.34 4.61 1.28
N ARG A 43 -6.15 5.54 2.21
CA ARG A 43 -6.63 5.41 3.60
C ARG A 43 -8.15 5.38 3.70
N ALA A 44 -8.84 6.25 2.97
CA ALA A 44 -10.30 6.25 2.93
C ALA A 44 -10.85 4.91 2.40
N SER A 45 -10.21 4.35 1.37
CA SER A 45 -10.53 3.03 0.82
C SER A 45 -10.24 1.90 1.80
N ALA A 46 -9.13 1.98 2.54
CA ALA A 46 -8.80 1.03 3.60
C ALA A 46 -9.86 1.00 4.71
N LEU A 47 -10.30 2.18 5.17
CA LEU A 47 -11.35 2.35 6.16
C LEU A 47 -12.72 1.87 5.67
N ALA A 48 -13.04 2.09 4.40
CA ALA A 48 -14.29 1.60 3.82
C ALA A 48 -14.33 0.06 3.80
N LYS A 49 -13.21 -0.59 3.46
CA LYS A 49 -13.11 -2.05 3.39
C LYS A 49 -13.04 -2.72 4.76
N SER A 50 -12.54 -2.05 5.80
CA SER A 50 -12.54 -2.57 7.17
C SER A 50 -13.93 -2.57 7.82
N ARG A 51 -14.86 -1.75 7.31
CA ARG A 51 -16.25 -1.65 7.78
C ARG A 51 -17.19 -2.71 7.19
N VAL A 52 -16.73 -3.54 6.26
CA VAL A 52 -17.55 -4.59 5.65
C VAL A 52 -17.73 -5.74 6.65
N SER A 53 -18.98 -5.94 7.09
CA SER A 53 -19.40 -6.96 8.06
C SER A 53 -19.25 -8.39 7.54
N SER A 54 -18.91 -9.31 8.44
CA SER A 54 -18.26 -10.61 8.25
C SER A 54 -19.13 -11.77 7.74
N ALA A 55 -20.15 -11.52 6.93
CA ALA A 55 -21.11 -12.57 6.54
C ALA A 55 -20.71 -13.39 5.28
N ALA A 56 -19.60 -13.05 4.60
CA ALA A 56 -19.19 -13.72 3.37
C ALA A 56 -17.68 -14.03 3.40
N ALA A 57 -17.26 -15.09 2.71
CA ALA A 57 -15.84 -15.44 2.49
C ALA A 57 -15.01 -14.27 1.91
N SER A 58 -15.66 -13.29 1.29
CA SER A 58 -15.04 -12.05 0.80
C SER A 58 -14.63 -11.07 1.90
N ALA A 59 -15.13 -11.20 3.14
CA ALA A 59 -14.84 -10.28 4.22
C ALA A 59 -13.36 -10.29 4.64
N GLU A 60 -12.75 -11.48 4.70
CA GLU A 60 -11.32 -11.62 5.04
C GLU A 60 -10.41 -11.02 3.96
N ILE A 61 -10.75 -11.24 2.68
CA ILE A 61 -10.04 -10.65 1.53
C ILE A 61 -10.17 -9.12 1.56
N LEU A 62 -11.35 -8.58 1.87
CA LEU A 62 -11.58 -7.15 1.94
C LEU A 62 -10.84 -6.51 3.11
N GLN A 63 -10.83 -7.15 4.29
CA GLN A 63 -10.05 -6.69 5.43
C GLN A 63 -8.56 -6.71 5.15
N THR A 64 -8.05 -7.79 4.53
CA THR A 64 -6.66 -7.89 4.11
C THR A 64 -6.30 -6.81 3.10
N SER A 65 -7.15 -6.59 2.09
CA SER A 65 -6.98 -5.52 1.10
C SER A 65 -6.98 -4.14 1.76
N GLY A 66 -7.85 -3.93 2.76
CA GLY A 66 -7.90 -2.69 3.52
C GLY A 66 -6.60 -2.43 4.28
N ARG A 67 -6.08 -3.44 4.99
CA ARG A 67 -4.79 -3.36 5.68
C ARG A 67 -3.65 -3.03 4.72
N VAL A 68 -3.56 -3.74 3.59
CA VAL A 68 -2.50 -3.52 2.59
C VAL A 68 -2.57 -2.10 2.01
N LEU A 69 -3.76 -1.57 1.73
CA LEU A 69 -3.92 -0.19 1.26
C LEU A 69 -3.46 0.84 2.30
N GLY A 70 -3.76 0.61 3.58
CA GLY A 70 -3.30 1.48 4.67
C GLY A 70 -1.78 1.44 4.84
N GLU A 71 -1.19 0.24 4.76
CA GLU A 71 0.26 0.05 4.77
C GLU A 71 0.89 0.79 3.58
N LEU A 72 0.48 0.52 2.33
CA LEU A 72 1.03 1.20 1.16
C LEU A 72 0.98 2.73 1.25
N ALA A 73 -0.11 3.30 1.76
CA ALA A 73 -0.22 4.75 1.98
C ALA A 73 0.85 5.27 2.96
N GLY A 74 1.11 4.53 4.04
CA GLY A 74 2.18 4.86 4.99
C GLY A 74 3.57 4.80 4.37
N TRP A 75 3.84 3.77 3.57
CA TRP A 75 5.15 3.63 2.90
C TRP A 75 5.41 4.74 1.88
N ILE A 76 4.37 5.18 1.16
CA ILE A 76 4.47 6.30 0.22
C ILE A 76 4.77 7.60 0.97
N ASP A 77 4.07 7.86 2.08
CA ASP A 77 4.31 9.06 2.87
C ASP A 77 5.71 9.05 3.52
N ASP A 78 6.20 7.90 4.00
CA ASP A 78 7.58 7.74 4.48
C ASP A 78 8.60 7.99 3.37
N ALA A 79 8.35 7.46 2.16
CA ALA A 79 9.21 7.69 1.00
C ALA A 79 9.23 9.17 0.60
N ARG A 80 8.10 9.87 0.69
CA ARG A 80 8.01 11.31 0.45
C ARG A 80 8.77 12.10 1.53
N ALA A 81 8.59 11.77 2.80
CA ALA A 81 9.29 12.42 3.91
C ALA A 81 10.82 12.29 3.84
N ARG A 82 11.34 11.19 3.29
CA ARG A 82 12.78 11.00 3.07
C ARG A 82 13.37 11.81 1.91
N ARG A 83 12.53 12.33 1.01
CA ARG A 83 12.95 13.17 -0.13
C ARG A 83 13.03 14.66 0.23
N GLN A 84 12.30 15.10 1.26
CA GLN A 84 12.28 16.47 1.79
C GLN A 84 13.50 16.76 2.67
#